data_AF-A0A948J136-F1
#
_entry.id   AF-A0A948J136-F1
#
_cell.length_a   1.000
_cell.length_b   1.000
_cell.length_c   1.000
_cell.angle_alpha   90.00
_cell.angle_beta   90.00
_cell.angle_gamma   90.00
#
_symmetry.space_group_name_H-M   'P 1'
#
loop_
_entity.id
_entity.type
_entity.pdbx_description
1 polymer ?
#
loop_
_entity_poly.entity_id
_entity_poly.type
_entity_poly.pdbx_seq_one_letter_code
_entity_poly.pdbx_strand_id
1 'polypeptide(L)'
;MNAALTQLAADCGLASDTYTPLRLAFGLACVQRVRHLLDDPEAIAGLNVLVAFTAGTVDAAMLAKAAVHALQRLLDDAATQRSARPLVASQPCA
;
A
#
# COMPACT_ATOMS: atom_id res chain seq x y z
N MET A 1 -11.23 -5.46 -12.33
CA MET A 1 -10.68 -6.66 -11.66
C MET A 1 -11.24 -7.89 -12.34
N ASN A 2 -10.45 -8.95 -12.55
CA ASN A 2 -10.90 -10.16 -13.26
C ASN A 2 -11.86 -10.97 -12.36
N ALA A 3 -13.13 -11.13 -12.78
CA ALA A 3 -14.18 -11.77 -11.98
C ALA A 3 -13.89 -13.24 -11.64
N ALA A 4 -13.25 -13.98 -12.55
CA ALA A 4 -12.89 -15.38 -12.32
C ALA A 4 -11.82 -15.51 -11.23
N LEU A 5 -10.84 -14.60 -11.19
CA LEU A 5 -9.84 -14.58 -10.12
C LEU A 5 -10.44 -14.18 -8.77
N THR A 6 -11.40 -13.25 -8.77
CA THR A 6 -12.13 -12.88 -7.55
C THR A 6 -12.91 -14.07 -6.98
N GLN A 7 -13.62 -14.81 -7.84
CA GLN A 7 -14.38 -15.99 -7.42
C GLN A 7 -13.45 -17.07 -6.88
N LEU A 8 -12.35 -17.37 -7.58
CA LEU A 8 -11.36 -18.35 -7.12
C LEU A 8 -10.77 -17.99 -5.74
N ALA A 9 -10.45 -16.71 -5.52
CA ALA A 9 -9.94 -16.26 -4.23
C ALA A 9 -10.97 -16.41 -3.10
N ALA A 10 -12.25 -16.20 -3.39
CA ALA A 10 -13.34 -16.43 -2.45
C ALA A 10 -13.53 -17.92 -2.15
N ASP A 11 -13.53 -18.78 -3.18
CA ASP A 11 -13.69 -20.23 -3.03
C ASP A 11 -12.54 -20.84 -2.20
N CYS A 12 -11.32 -20.30 -2.33
CA CYS A 12 -10.17 -20.69 -1.51
C CYS A 12 -10.18 -20.08 -0.09
N GLY A 13 -11.13 -19.21 0.23
CA GLY A 13 -11.18 -18.52 1.52
C GLY A 13 -9.97 -17.62 1.77
N LEU A 14 -9.34 -17.09 0.71
CA LEU A 14 -8.03 -16.40 0.80
C LEU A 14 -8.07 -15.17 1.69
N ALA A 15 -9.26 -14.55 1.88
CA ALA A 15 -9.46 -13.41 2.77
C ALA A 15 -9.37 -13.76 4.27
N SER A 16 -9.43 -15.05 4.64
CA SER A 16 -9.30 -15.49 6.03
C SER A 16 -7.94 -15.12 6.64
N ASP A 17 -7.94 -14.82 7.94
CA ASP A 17 -6.73 -14.52 8.70
C ASP A 17 -5.72 -15.68 8.68
N THR A 18 -6.18 -16.92 8.47
CA THR A 18 -5.33 -18.10 8.30
C THR A 18 -4.30 -17.90 7.17
N TYR A 19 -4.66 -17.18 6.11
CA TYR A 19 -3.81 -16.94 4.95
C TYR A 19 -3.14 -15.57 4.96
N THR A 20 -3.19 -14.83 6.06
CA THR A 20 -2.50 -13.54 6.20
C THR A 20 -1.00 -13.63 5.84
N PRO A 21 -0.23 -14.63 6.32
CA PRO A 21 1.18 -14.76 5.94
C PRO A 21 1.37 -14.93 4.43
N LEU A 22 0.54 -15.74 3.79
CA LEU A 22 0.58 -15.98 2.33
C LEU A 22 0.27 -14.69 1.56
N ARG A 23 -0.76 -13.94 1.97
CA ARG A 23 -1.16 -12.69 1.33
C ARG A 23 -0.07 -11.63 1.45
N LEU A 24 0.57 -11.52 2.61
CA LEU A 24 1.67 -10.59 2.84
C LEU A 24 2.91 -10.97 2.02
N ALA A 25 3.28 -12.25 1.97
CA ALA A 25 4.38 -12.73 1.15
C ALA A 25 4.15 -12.50 -0.35
N PHE A 26 2.93 -12.75 -0.83
CA PHE A 26 2.54 -12.46 -2.21
C PHE A 26 2.59 -10.97 -2.52
N GLY A 27 2.01 -10.13 -1.66
CA GLY A 27 2.06 -8.68 -1.79
C GLY A 27 3.50 -8.15 -1.81
N LEU A 28 4.36 -8.70 -0.97
CA LEU A 28 5.78 -8.37 -0.94
C LEU A 28 6.47 -8.71 -2.28
N ALA A 29 6.27 -9.91 -2.82
CA ALA A 29 6.83 -10.30 -4.11
C ALA A 29 6.38 -9.37 -5.26
N CYS A 30 5.11 -8.96 -5.25
CA CYS A 30 4.57 -8.00 -6.21
C CYS A 30 5.29 -6.65 -6.13
N VAL A 31 5.42 -6.08 -4.93
CA VAL A 31 6.05 -4.76 -4.74
C VAL A 31 7.56 -4.81 -5.00
N GLN A 32 8.23 -5.90 -4.63
CA GLN A 32 9.65 -6.10 -4.93
C GLN A 32 9.96 -5.97 -6.43
N ARG A 33 9.07 -6.49 -7.29
CA ARG A 33 9.24 -6.42 -8.75
C ARG A 33 9.20 -4.97 -9.28
N VAL A 34 8.45 -4.10 -8.62
CA VAL A 34 8.30 -2.69 -8.99
C VAL A 34 9.05 -1.74 -8.06
N ARG A 35 9.92 -2.26 -7.18
CA ARG A 35 10.62 -1.47 -6.17
C ARG A 35 11.40 -0.29 -6.76
N HIS A 36 11.92 -0.45 -7.97
CA HIS A 36 12.67 0.57 -8.69
C HIS A 36 11.81 1.77 -9.15
N LEU A 37 10.49 1.67 -9.05
CA LEU A 37 9.54 2.76 -9.33
C LEU A 37 9.09 3.50 -8.05
N LEU A 38 9.57 3.07 -6.88
CA LEU A 38 9.24 3.73 -5.62
C LEU A 38 10.21 4.89 -5.38
N ASP A 39 9.67 6.10 -5.36
CA ASP A 39 10.44 7.33 -5.10
C ASP A 39 10.24 7.89 -3.68
N ASP A 40 9.16 7.48 -3.01
CA ASP A 40 8.83 7.93 -1.65
C ASP A 40 9.63 7.16 -0.59
N PRO A 41 10.52 7.83 0.19
CA PRO A 41 11.37 7.15 1.16
C PRO A 41 10.58 6.48 2.29
N GLU A 42 9.43 7.04 2.68
CA GLU A 42 8.53 6.44 3.66
C GLU A 42 7.88 5.16 3.15
N ALA A 43 7.43 5.12 1.89
CA ALA A 43 6.95 3.89 1.26
C ALA A 43 8.04 2.80 1.22
N ILE A 44 9.29 3.17 0.90
CA ILE A 44 10.44 2.26 0.92
C ILE A 44 10.72 1.75 2.34
N ALA A 45 10.65 2.63 3.36
CA ALA A 45 10.84 2.25 4.75
C ALA A 45 9.75 1.26 5.21
N GLY A 46 8.49 1.50 4.86
CA GLY A 46 7.38 0.58 5.12
C GLY A 46 7.59 -0.79 4.45
N LEU A 47 8.07 -0.81 3.20
CA LEU A 47 8.41 -2.04 2.48
C LEU A 47 9.53 -2.83 3.17
N ASN A 48 10.55 -2.15 3.70
CA ASN A 48 11.63 -2.81 4.44
C ASN A 48 11.11 -3.47 5.74
N VAL A 49 10.14 -2.87 6.42
CA VAL A 49 9.48 -3.49 7.59
C VAL A 49 8.69 -4.72 7.18
N LEU A 50 7.98 -4.69 6.05
CA LEU A 50 7.27 -5.87 5.53
C LEU A 50 8.25 -7.02 5.21
N VAL A 51 9.40 -6.72 4.60
CA VAL A 51 10.48 -7.69 4.39
C VAL A 51 10.90 -8.31 5.72
N ALA A 52 11.23 -7.49 6.72
CA ALA A 52 11.65 -7.94 8.03
C ALA A 52 10.57 -8.80 8.73
N PHE A 53 9.30 -8.43 8.60
CA PHE A 53 8.18 -9.17 9.19
C PHE A 53 8.01 -10.55 8.56
N THR A 54 8.03 -10.62 7.22
CA THR A 54 7.95 -11.91 6.51
C THR A 54 9.15 -12.82 6.77
N ALA A 55 10.30 -12.24 7.12
CA ALA A 55 11.49 -12.98 7.59
C ALA A 55 11.44 -13.36 9.09
N GLY A 56 10.40 -12.97 9.83
CA GLY A 56 10.24 -13.25 11.26
C GLY A 56 11.15 -12.43 12.18
N THR A 57 11.75 -11.35 11.68
CA THR A 57 12.72 -10.51 12.42
C THR A 57 12.08 -9.33 13.15
N VAL A 58 10.82 -8.99 12.82
CA VAL A 58 10.01 -8.01 13.55
C VAL A 58 8.61 -8.57 13.76
N ASP A 59 7.90 -8.05 14.77
CA ASP A 59 6.57 -8.52 15.15
C ASP A 59 5.43 -7.78 14.42
N ALA A 60 4.20 -8.22 14.69
CA ALA A 60 3.00 -7.64 14.10
C ALA A 60 2.74 -6.18 14.55
N ALA A 61 3.23 -5.79 15.74
CA ALA A 61 3.06 -4.43 16.24
C ALA A 61 3.94 -3.44 15.46
N MET A 62 5.18 -3.83 15.17
CA MET A 62 6.10 -3.10 14.30
C MET A 62 5.55 -2.96 12.88
N LEU A 63 4.98 -4.04 12.33
CA LEU A 63 4.32 -3.99 11.02
C LEU A 63 3.11 -3.03 11.03
N ALA A 64 2.24 -3.13 12.04
CA ALA A 64 1.07 -2.25 12.18
C ALA A 64 1.48 -0.78 12.29
N LYS A 65 2.53 -0.47 13.06
CA LYS A 65 3.08 0.88 13.16
C LYS A 65 3.57 1.39 11.81
N ALA A 66 4.32 0.60 11.06
CA ALA A 66 4.79 0.98 9.73
C ALA A 66 3.62 1.25 8.75
N ALA A 67 2.56 0.45 8.82
CA ALA A 67 1.35 0.66 8.01
C ALA A 67 0.63 1.98 8.35
N VAL A 68 0.51 2.32 9.63
CA VAL A 68 -0.06 3.61 10.07
C VAL A 68 0.76 4.79 9.55
N HIS A 69 2.09 4.71 9.65
CA HIS A 69 2.98 5.76 9.16
C HIS A 69 2.84 5.96 7.63
N ALA A 70 2.81 4.87 6.87
CA ALA A 70 2.61 4.94 5.42
C ALA A 70 1.24 5.53 5.04
N LEU A 71 0.18 5.17 5.77
CA LEU A 71 -1.15 5.75 5.55
C LEU A 71 -1.18 7.24 5.88
N GLN A 72 -0.52 7.67 6.97
CA GLN A 72 -0.43 9.08 7.33
C GLN A 72 0.27 9.88 6.23
N ARG A 73 1.38 9.37 5.69
CA ARG A 73 2.11 10.01 4.58
C ARG A 73 1.23 10.20 3.35
N LEU A 74 0.46 9.19 2.97
CA LEU A 74 -0.49 9.27 1.86
C LEU A 74 -1.58 10.34 2.08
N LEU A 75 -2.07 10.48 3.33
CA LEU A 75 -3.03 11.52 3.68
C LEU A 75 -2.40 12.92 3.59
N ASP A 76 -1.15 13.06 4.04
CA ASP A 76 -0.40 14.32 3.98
C ASP A 76 -0.09 14.73 2.53
N ASP A 77 0.28 13.78 1.66
CA ASP A 77 0.47 14.01 0.22
C ASP A 77 -0.84 14.42 -0.46
N ALA A 78 -1.95 13.74 -0.15
CA ALA A 78 -3.25 14.09 -0.70
C ALA A 78 -3.70 15.51 -0.28
N ALA A 79 -3.41 15.92 0.95
CA ALA A 79 -3.68 17.27 1.43
C ALA A 79 -2.82 18.32 0.71
N THR A 80 -1.54 18.00 0.46
CA THR A 80 -0.60 18.85 -0.27
C THR A 80 -1.02 19.03 -1.72
N GLN A 81 -1.35 17.94 -2.42
CA GLN A 81 -1.86 17.95 -3.80
C GLN A 81 -3.16 18.75 -3.93
N ARG A 82 -4.06 18.64 -2.94
CA ARG A 82 -5.35 19.35 -2.93
C ARG A 82 -5.16 20.86 -2.72
N SER A 83 -4.13 21.26 -1.99
CA SER A 83 -3.77 22.67 -1.77
C SER A 83 -3.01 23.27 -2.96
N ALA A 84 -2.23 22.45 -3.66
CA ALA A 84 -1.44 22.85 -4.83
C ALA A 84 -2.27 22.94 -6.13
N ARG A 85 -3.43 22.28 -6.23
CA ARG A 85 -4.33 22.42 -7.38
C ARG A 85 -4.90 23.85 -7.38
N PRO A 86 -4.48 24.74 -8.30
CA PRO A 86 -5.05 26.07 -8.34
C PRO A 86 -6.54 25.91 -8.62
N LEU A 87 -7.37 26.72 -7.95
CA LEU A 87 -8.66 27.09 -8.51
C LEU A 87 -8.35 27.67 -9.91
N VAL A 88 -8.38 26.82 -10.94
CA VAL A 88 -8.49 27.29 -12.32
C VAL A 88 -9.81 28.02 -12.33
N ALA A 89 -9.69 29.34 -12.19
CA ALA A 89 -10.79 30.26 -12.24
C ALA A 89 -11.57 29.94 -13.52
N SER A 90 -12.83 29.55 -13.34
CA SER A 90 -13.85 29.66 -14.36
C SER A 90 -13.93 31.15 -14.72
N GLN A 91 -13.09 31.61 -15.63
CA GLN A 91 -13.34 32.84 -16.37
C GLN A 91 -14.33 32.47 -17.47
N PRO A 92 -15.61 32.89 -17.41
CA PRO A 92 -16.44 32.86 -18.59
C PRO A 92 -15.89 33.92 -19.55
N CYS A 93 -15.43 33.47 -20.71
CA CYS A 93 -15.23 34.32 -21.88
C CYS A 93 -16.59 34.50 -22.58
N ALA A 94 -16.84 35.75 -22.98
CA ALA A 94 -18.00 36.32 -23.69
C ALA A 94 -19.23 36.69 -22.84
#